data_AF-A0A3N0ZTV4-F1
#
_entry.id   AF-A0A3N0ZTV4-F1
#
_cell.length_a   1.000
_cell.length_b   1.000
_cell.length_c   1.000
_cell.angle_alpha   90.00
_cell.angle_beta   90.00
_cell.angle_gamma   90.00
#
_symmetry.space_group_name_H-M   'P 1'
#
loop_
_entity.id
_entity.type
_entity.pdbx_description
1 polymer ?
#
loop_
_entity_poly.entity_id
_entity_poly.type
_entity_poly.pdbx_seq_one_letter_code
_entity_poly.pdbx_strand_id
1 'polypeptide(L)' 'MDILIAIMWFLNILVPGQTYTLSDVEALSAQNQAVIENVQSDPVLTQNALNYYDQTFSTGNCDIIEEWETN' A
#
# COMPACT_ATOMS: atom_id res chain seq x y z
N MET A 1 4.02 4.08 7.80
CA MET A 1 3.57 2.80 7.23
C MET A 1 2.60 3.07 6.09
N ASP A 2 1.75 4.09 6.22
CA ASP A 2 0.72 4.50 5.26
C ASP A 2 1.22 4.80 3.85
N ILE A 3 2.38 5.46 3.71
CA ILE A 3 2.98 5.75 2.38
C ILE A 3 3.37 4.45 1.66
N LEU A 4 3.89 3.46 2.39
CA LEU A 4 4.29 2.18 1.79
C LEU A 4 3.05 1.42 1.30
N ILE A 5 1.99 1.35 2.11
CA ILE A 5 0.72 0.72 1.74
C ILE A 5 0.08 1.43 0.54
N ALA A 6 0.07 2.77 0.53
CA ALA A 6 -0.43 3.57 -0.60
C ALA A 6 0.33 3.27 -1.90
N ILE A 7 1.66 3.19 -1.83
CA ILE A 7 2.49 2.84 -2.99
C ILE A 7 2.24 1.40 -3.43
N MET A 8 2.17 0.45 -2.50
CA MET A 8 1.92 -0.96 -2.82
C MET A 8 0.54 -1.17 -3.45
N TRP A 9 -0.48 -0.42 -3.04
CA TRP A 9 -1.79 -0.38 -3.71
C TRP A 9 -1.75 0.25 -5.09
N PHE A 10 -1.08 1.39 -5.23
CA PHE A 10 -0.91 2.05 -6.52
C PHE A 10 -0.21 1.14 -7.54
N LEU A 11 0.74 0.32 -7.07
CA LEU A 11 1.45 -0.68 -7.87
C LEU A 11 0.68 -2.00 -8.06
N ASN A 12 -0.53 -2.14 -7.52
CA ASN A 12 -1.32 -3.38 -7.48
C ASN A 12 -0.59 -4.58 -6.84
N ILE A 13 0.37 -4.31 -5.93
CA ILE A 13 1.05 -5.33 -5.13
C ILE A 13 0.13 -5.84 -4.02
N LEU A 14 -0.55 -4.90 -3.36
CA LEU A 14 -1.62 -5.20 -2.41
C LEU A 14 -2.96 -4.97 -3.12
N VAL A 15 -3.92 -5.86 -2.88
CA VAL A 15 -5.25 -5.80 -3.50
C VAL A 15 -6.30 -5.47 -2.44
N PRO A 16 -7.22 -4.52 -2.70
CA PRO A 16 -8.30 -4.21 -1.76
C PRO A 16 -9.20 -5.43 -1.48
N GLY A 17 -9.67 -5.57 -0.24
CA GLY A 17 -10.51 -6.69 0.19
C GLY A 17 -9.77 -7.99 0.46
N GLN A 18 -8.44 -7.99 0.40
CA GLN A 18 -7.59 -9.09 0.85
C GLN A 18 -6.96 -8.74 2.20
N THR A 19 -6.88 -9.71 3.10
CA THR A 19 -6.17 -9.59 4.37
C THR A 19 -4.72 -10.01 4.15
N TYR A 20 -3.79 -9.20 4.63
CA TYR A 20 -2.36 -9.50 4.61
C TYR A 20 -1.82 -9.46 6.03
N THR A 21 -0.99 -10.42 6.40
CA THR A 21 -0.23 -10.33 7.65
C THR A 21 0.93 -9.35 7.51
N LEU A 22 1.49 -8.89 8.63
CA LEU A 22 2.72 -8.09 8.61
C LEU A 22 3.84 -8.78 7.81
N SER A 23 4.01 -10.10 8.03
CA SER A 23 5.05 -10.87 7.34
C SER A 23 4.82 -10.92 5.82
N ASP A 24 3.56 -10.94 5.37
CA ASP A 24 3.24 -10.91 3.95
C ASP A 24 3.58 -9.55 3.33
N VAL A 25 3.22 -8.46 4.02
CA VAL A 25 3.54 -7.09 3.58
C VAL A 25 5.05 -6.88 3.52
N GLU A 26 5.80 -7.34 4.53
CA GLU A 26 7.26 -7.27 4.54
C GLU A 26 7.89 -8.07 3.40
N ALA A 27 7.42 -9.30 3.16
CA ALA A 27 7.90 -10.14 2.07
C ALA A 27 7.60 -9.52 0.70
N LEU A 28 6.38 -9.01 0.50
CA LEU A 28 5.97 -8.35 -0.74
C LEU A 28 6.74 -7.04 -0.95
N SER A 29 6.99 -6.27 0.10
CA SER A 29 7.80 -5.05 0.04
C SER A 29 9.24 -5.38 -0.37
N ALA A 30 9.85 -6.41 0.22
CA ALA A 30 11.21 -6.82 -0.13
C ALA A 30 11.31 -7.32 -1.58
N GLN A 31 10.34 -8.12 -2.04
CA GLN A 31 10.29 -8.63 -3.41
C GLN A 31 10.15 -7.52 -4.46
N ASN A 32 9.48 -6.42 -4.11
CA ASN A 32 9.17 -5.32 -5.01
C ASN A 32 9.97 -4.05 -4.71
N GLN A 33 11.04 -4.16 -3.90
CA GLN A 33 11.77 -3.02 -3.35
C GLN A 33 12.21 -2.01 -4.41
N ALA A 34 12.77 -2.49 -5.52
CA ALA A 34 13.25 -1.60 -6.59
C ALA A 34 12.14 -0.73 -7.20
N VAL A 35 10.93 -1.28 -7.36
CA VAL A 35 9.80 -0.54 -7.94
C VAL A 35 9.22 0.42 -6.91
N ILE A 36 9.16 0.02 -5.64
CA ILE A 36 8.72 0.87 -4.53
C ILE A 36 9.67 2.08 -4.39
N GLU A 37 10.98 1.85 -4.41
CA GLU A 37 11.99 2.91 -4.35
C GLU A 37 11.90 3.87 -5.54
N ASN A 38 11.60 3.37 -6.74
CA ASN A 38 11.37 4.22 -7.92
C ASN A 38 10.16 5.15 -7.73
N VAL A 39 9.06 4.66 -7.14
CA VAL A 39 7.90 5.49 -6.84
C VAL A 39 8.23 6.51 -5.75
N GLN A 40 8.93 6.10 -4.68
CA GLN A 40 9.32 6.98 -3.56
C GLN A 40 10.31 8.07 -3.98
N SER A 41 11.17 7.79 -4.95
CA SER A 41 12.18 8.74 -5.44
C SER A 41 11.59 9.79 -6.40
N ASP A 42 10.39 9.56 -6.92
CA ASP A 42 9.67 10.48 -7.79
C ASP A 42 8.53 11.17 -7.02
N PRO A 43 8.62 12.48 -6.75
CA PRO A 43 7.60 13.22 -6.01
C PRO A 43 6.22 13.21 -6.68
N VAL A 44 6.17 13.14 -8.02
CA VAL A 44 4.90 13.11 -8.78
C VAL A 44 4.26 11.74 -8.63
N LEU A 45 5.04 10.66 -8.76
CA LEU A 45 4.51 9.30 -8.58
C LEU A 45 4.10 9.05 -7.13
N THR A 46 4.88 9.54 -6.16
CA THR A 46 4.52 9.47 -4.74
C THR A 46 3.21 10.20 -4.48
N GLN A 47 3.04 11.43 -4.99
CA GLN A 47 1.80 12.17 -4.83
C GLN A 47 0.61 11.48 -5.51
N ASN A 48 0.83 10.85 -6.67
CA ASN A 48 -0.21 10.09 -7.35
C ASN A 48 -0.63 8.85 -6.54
N ALA A 49 0.32 8.14 -5.93
CA ALA A 49 0.02 7.00 -5.06
C ALA A 49 -0.79 7.41 -3.84
N LEU A 50 -0.44 8.54 -3.20
CA LEU A 50 -1.21 9.11 -2.09
C LEU A 50 -2.61 9.54 -2.51
N ASN A 51 -2.74 10.24 -3.65
CA ASN A 51 -4.04 10.65 -4.17
C ASN A 51 -4.94 9.45 -4.50
N TYR A 52 -4.36 8.36 -5.03
CA TYR A 52 -5.06 7.12 -5.32
C TYR A 52 -5.54 6.44 -4.03
N TYR A 53 -4.67 6.38 -3.02
CA TYR A 53 -5.00 5.88 -1.70
C TYR A 53 -6.14 6.68 -1.05
N ASP A 54 -6.06 8.01 -1.04
CA ASP A 54 -7.07 8.90 -0.47
C ASP A 54 -8.43 8.75 -1.18
N GLN A 55 -8.45 8.59 -2.51
CA GLN A 55 -9.68 8.35 -3.27
C GLN A 55 -10.30 6.98 -2.96
N THR A 56 -9.46 5.95 -2.85
CA THR A 56 -9.91 4.59 -2.54
C THR A 56 -10.43 4.50 -1.10
N PHE A 57 -9.80 5.22 -0.16
CA PHE A 57 -10.22 5.32 1.23
C PHE A 57 -11.51 6.12 1.40
N SER A 58 -11.64 7.25 0.70
CA SER A 58 -12.84 8.09 0.76
C SER A 58 -14.08 7.44 0.16
N THR A 59 -13.93 6.42 -0.70
CA THR A 59 -15.05 5.74 -1.37
C THR A 59 -15.59 4.53 -0.60
N GLY A 60 -15.04 4.21 0.58
CA GLY A 60 -15.53 3.11 1.42
C GLY A 60 -15.14 1.71 0.92
N ASN A 61 -14.24 1.60 -0.05
CA ASN A 61 -13.65 0.34 -0.55
C ASN A 61 -12.36 -0.03 0.21
N CYS A 62 -12.18 0.51 1.41
CA CYS A 62 -10.96 0.39 2.22
C CYS A 62 -11.07 -0.61 3.37
N ASP A 63 -11.69 -1.75 3.12
CA ASP A 63 -11.40 -2.92 3.94
C ASP A 63 -10.02 -3.47 3.51
N ILE A 64 -8.94 -2.73 3.78
CA ILE A 64 -7.74 -3.42 4.25
C ILE A 64 -8.13 -3.81 5.66
N ILE A 65 -8.49 -5.07 5.87
CA ILE A 65 -8.60 -5.61 7.22
C ILE A 65 -7.18 -5.65 7.76
N GLU A 66 -6.76 -4.50 8.25
CA GLU A 66 -5.59 -4.29 9.07
C GLU A 66 -5.87 -4.95 10.41
N GLU A 67 -5.67 -6.27 10.48
CA GLU A 67 -5.65 -7.00 11.74
C GLU A 67 -4.29 -6.76 12.44
N TRP A 68 -3.99 -5.47 12.71
CA TRP A 68 -2.87 -5.09 13.57
C TRP A 68 -3.33 -5.26 15.02
N GLU A 69 -3.11 -6.46 15.56
CA GLU A 69 -3.22 -6.78 16.99
C GLU A 69 -4.63 -6.62 17.59
N THR A 70 -5.48 -7.66 17.48
CA THR A 70 -6.28 -8.02 18.66
C THR A 70 -5.33 -8.57 19.71
N ASN A 71 -4.94 -7.70 20.64
CA ASN A 71 -4.40 -8.09 21.95
C ASN A 71 -5.53 -8.69 22.80
#